data_AF-A0A7J4IWV6-F1
#
_entry.id   AF-A0A7J4IWV6-F1
#
_cell.length_a   1.000
_cell.length_b   1.000
_cell.length_c   1.000
_cell.angle_alpha   90.00
_cell.angle_beta   90.00
_cell.angle_gamma   90.00
#
_symmetry.space_group_name_H-M   'P 1'
#
loop_
_entity.id
_entity.type
_entity.pdbx_description
1 polymer ?
#
loop_
_entity_poly.entity_id
_entity_poly.type
_entity_poly.pdbx_seq_one_letter_code
_entity_poly.pdbx_strand_id
1 'polypeptide(L)'
;MRMAAIVSSLSLPIADINEREVDVAIEFVDQIDGDFNFIKRHSSSFVRDKMIAQSAGILVAVADEKAMVKKLRGMIPFEVATFGWNRTRNQLDALGSARRRMNGELPFKTETGHYVIDVEIDNIFSYDDLEFETKQIPGVLETGLFVGFADKIVLHGKKIQLMSRTEFK
;
A
#
# COMPACT_ATOMS: atom_id res chain seq x y z
N MET A 1 -7.59 -12.79 -3.67
CA MET A 1 -8.46 -13.58 -4.56
C MET A 1 -9.24 -12.75 -5.58
N ARG A 2 -9.56 -11.46 -5.37
CA ARG A 2 -10.42 -10.73 -6.32
C ARG A 2 -9.74 -10.47 -7.68
N MET A 3 -8.48 -10.04 -7.69
CA MET A 3 -7.78 -9.72 -8.95
C MET A 3 -7.46 -10.97 -9.78
N ALA A 4 -6.90 -12.01 -9.15
CA ALA A 4 -6.63 -13.28 -9.84
C ALA A 4 -7.89 -13.90 -10.47
N ALA A 5 -9.05 -13.80 -9.79
CA ALA A 5 -10.33 -14.26 -10.34
C ALA A 5 -10.75 -13.44 -11.58
N ILE A 6 -10.59 -12.12 -11.56
CA ILE A 6 -10.86 -11.25 -12.72
C ILE A 6 -9.93 -11.62 -13.89
N VAL A 7 -8.62 -11.71 -13.63
CA VAL A 7 -7.60 -12.06 -14.64
C VAL A 7 -7.90 -13.42 -15.26
N SER A 8 -8.24 -14.42 -14.43
CA SER A 8 -8.65 -15.75 -14.90
C SER A 8 -9.92 -15.71 -15.75
N SER A 9 -10.91 -14.89 -15.39
CA SER A 9 -12.16 -14.74 -16.17
C SER A 9 -11.94 -14.09 -17.54
N LEU A 10 -10.84 -13.35 -17.70
CA LEU A 10 -10.41 -12.72 -18.95
C LEU A 10 -9.43 -13.59 -19.74
N SER A 11 -9.17 -14.83 -19.30
CA SER A 11 -8.21 -15.75 -19.92
C SER A 11 -6.79 -15.18 -20.03
N LEU A 12 -6.42 -14.27 -19.12
CA LEU A 12 -5.07 -13.75 -19.04
C LEU A 12 -4.17 -14.75 -18.28
N PRO A 13 -2.90 -14.92 -18.69
CA PRO A 13 -1.96 -15.79 -18.00
C PRO A 13 -1.75 -15.35 -16.54
N ILE A 14 -1.71 -16.32 -15.64
CA ILE A 14 -1.37 -16.12 -14.22
C ILE A 14 -0.11 -16.94 -13.95
N ALA A 15 0.86 -16.34 -13.27
CA ALA A 15 2.07 -16.99 -12.82
C ALA A 15 2.28 -16.75 -11.33
N ASP A 16 2.98 -17.68 -10.67
CA ASP A 16 3.45 -17.47 -9.31
C ASP A 16 4.68 -16.55 -9.32
N ILE A 17 4.82 -15.68 -8.30
CA ILE A 17 5.94 -14.75 -8.17
C ILE A 17 7.30 -15.47 -8.07
N ASN A 18 7.31 -16.75 -7.65
CA ASN A 18 8.52 -17.55 -7.56
C ASN A 18 8.96 -18.13 -8.91
N GLU A 19 8.13 -18.05 -9.95
CA GLU A 19 8.38 -18.69 -11.25
C GLU A 19 8.82 -17.72 -12.34
N ARG A 20 8.58 -16.41 -12.16
CA ARG A 20 8.78 -15.39 -13.19
C ARG A 20 9.29 -14.08 -12.58
N GLU A 21 10.15 -13.40 -13.32
CA GLU A 21 10.50 -12.01 -13.04
C GLU A 21 9.33 -11.08 -13.36
N VAL A 22 9.26 -9.95 -12.65
CA VAL A 22 8.23 -8.94 -12.83
C VAL A 22 8.84 -7.75 -13.55
N ASP A 23 8.55 -7.58 -14.84
CA ASP A 23 9.06 -6.41 -15.58
C ASP A 23 8.41 -5.12 -15.11
N VAL A 24 7.08 -5.16 -14.94
CA VAL A 24 6.26 -4.00 -14.59
C VAL A 24 5.20 -4.37 -13.55
N ALA A 25 5.15 -3.62 -12.46
CA ALA A 25 4.03 -3.62 -11.52
C ALA A 25 3.16 -2.38 -11.74
N ILE A 26 1.84 -2.55 -11.69
CA ILE A 26 0.87 -1.45 -11.77
C ILE A 26 0.08 -1.41 -10.47
N GLU A 27 0.14 -0.28 -9.79
CA GLU A 27 -0.55 -0.07 -8.52
C GLU A 27 -1.56 1.06 -8.62
N PHE A 28 -2.79 0.80 -8.18
CA PHE A 28 -3.82 1.83 -8.03
C PHE A 28 -3.81 2.37 -6.60
N VAL A 29 -3.71 3.70 -6.47
CA VAL A 29 -3.35 4.36 -5.20
C VAL A 29 -4.34 5.46 -4.81
N ASP A 30 -4.47 5.72 -3.51
CA ASP A 30 -5.47 6.65 -2.94
C ASP A 30 -4.93 8.07 -2.75
N GLN A 31 -3.63 8.19 -2.46
CA GLN A 31 -2.89 9.44 -2.47
C GLN A 31 -1.51 9.20 -3.04
N ILE A 32 -0.97 10.21 -3.72
CA ILE A 32 0.40 10.23 -4.21
C ILE A 32 1.00 11.62 -4.04
N ASP A 33 2.28 11.72 -3.72
CA ASP A 33 2.99 12.99 -3.61
C ASP A 33 3.96 13.23 -4.78
N GLY A 34 4.54 14.44 -4.80
CA GLY A 34 5.50 14.84 -5.82
C GLY A 34 6.83 14.07 -5.77
N ASP A 35 7.11 13.39 -4.66
CA ASP A 35 8.28 12.55 -4.46
C ASP A 35 8.01 11.08 -4.82
N PHE A 36 6.86 10.78 -5.42
CA PHE A 36 6.43 9.44 -5.87
C PHE A 36 6.19 8.46 -4.73
N ASN A 37 5.96 8.96 -3.51
CA ASN A 37 5.45 8.14 -2.42
C ASN A 37 3.93 8.09 -2.50
N PHE A 38 3.34 6.98 -2.09
CA PHE A 38 1.89 6.82 -2.17
C PHE A 38 1.30 6.03 -1.02
N ILE A 39 -0.01 6.20 -0.82
CA ILE A 39 -0.79 5.40 0.13
C ILE A 39 -1.79 4.55 -0.66
N LYS A 40 -1.78 3.24 -0.37
CA LYS A 40 -2.88 2.32 -0.65
C LYS A 40 -3.69 2.14 0.62
N ARG A 41 -4.94 2.56 0.61
CA ARG A 41 -5.87 2.45 1.74
C ARG A 41 -6.71 1.20 1.66
N HIS A 42 -7.14 0.82 0.46
CA HIS A 42 -8.16 -0.22 0.28
C HIS A 42 -7.62 -1.58 -0.20
N SER A 43 -6.31 -1.80 -0.12
CA SER A 43 -5.74 -3.11 -0.47
C SER A 43 -6.20 -4.21 0.49
N SER A 44 -6.32 -5.42 -0.06
CA SER A 44 -6.50 -6.66 0.69
C SER A 44 -5.21 -7.43 0.92
N SER A 45 -4.05 -6.92 0.49
CA SER A 45 -2.82 -7.71 0.37
C SER A 45 -1.53 -6.89 0.48
N PHE A 46 -1.41 -5.97 1.44
CA PHE A 46 -0.27 -5.04 1.57
C PHE A 46 1.10 -5.72 1.49
N VAL A 47 1.29 -6.85 2.19
CA VAL A 47 2.54 -7.64 2.12
C VAL A 47 2.83 -8.08 0.68
N ARG A 48 1.85 -8.67 -0.02
CA ARG A 48 2.03 -9.17 -1.38
C ARG A 48 2.26 -8.04 -2.37
N ASP A 49 1.52 -6.94 -2.24
CA ASP A 49 1.64 -5.76 -3.08
C ASP A 49 3.06 -5.18 -2.98
N LYS A 50 3.62 -5.03 -1.76
CA LYS A 50 5.02 -4.58 -1.59
C LYS A 50 6.05 -5.59 -2.10
N MET A 51 5.83 -6.89 -1.95
CA MET A 51 6.72 -7.91 -2.52
C MET A 51 6.74 -7.84 -4.06
N ILE A 52 5.58 -7.71 -4.70
CA ILE A 52 5.48 -7.55 -6.16
C ILE A 52 6.14 -6.25 -6.59
N ALA A 53 5.85 -5.14 -5.89
CA ALA A 53 6.44 -3.84 -6.15
C ALA A 53 7.97 -3.84 -6.04
N GLN A 54 8.52 -4.52 -5.02
CA GLN A 54 9.96 -4.64 -4.81
C GLN A 54 10.64 -5.47 -5.90
N SER A 55 9.99 -6.55 -6.35
CA SER A 55 10.51 -7.44 -7.40
C SER A 55 10.37 -6.86 -8.81
N ALA A 56 9.63 -5.76 -8.97
CA ALA A 56 9.37 -5.18 -10.27
C ALA A 56 10.57 -4.38 -10.81
N GLY A 57 10.87 -4.52 -12.10
CA GLY A 57 11.82 -3.66 -12.79
C GLY A 57 11.37 -2.19 -12.81
N ILE A 58 10.07 -1.97 -13.03
CA ILE A 58 9.42 -0.66 -12.99
C ILE A 58 8.09 -0.77 -12.23
N LEU A 59 7.82 0.17 -11.32
CA LEU A 59 6.49 0.36 -10.76
C LEU A 59 5.81 1.61 -11.31
N VAL A 60 4.58 1.42 -11.80
CA VAL A 60 3.69 2.47 -12.26
C VAL A 60 2.55 2.67 -11.26
N ALA A 61 2.55 3.80 -10.57
CA ALA A 61 1.43 4.21 -9.73
C ALA A 61 0.37 4.92 -10.58
N VAL A 62 -0.89 4.52 -10.43
CA VAL A 62 -2.03 5.06 -11.18
C VAL A 62 -3.04 5.65 -10.21
N ALA A 63 -3.43 6.91 -10.43
CA ALA A 63 -4.37 7.61 -9.55
C ALA A 63 -5.23 8.63 -10.31
N ASP A 64 -6.33 9.06 -9.68
CA ASP A 64 -7.07 10.25 -10.13
C ASP A 64 -6.20 11.51 -9.92
N GLU A 65 -6.33 12.52 -10.78
CA GLU A 65 -5.55 13.76 -10.66
C GLU A 65 -5.75 14.47 -9.32
N LYS A 66 -6.88 14.26 -8.65
CA LYS A 66 -7.18 14.79 -7.32
C LYS A 66 -6.47 14.05 -6.19
N ALA A 67 -5.93 12.86 -6.44
CA ALA A 67 -5.16 12.08 -5.47
C ALA A 67 -3.73 12.62 -5.31
N MET A 68 -3.26 13.48 -6.23
CA MET A 68 -1.98 14.17 -6.10
C MET A 68 -2.05 15.20 -4.97
N VAL A 69 -1.21 15.03 -3.95
CA VAL A 69 -1.16 15.88 -2.77
C VAL A 69 0.25 16.40 -2.53
N LYS A 70 0.36 17.54 -1.83
CA LYS A 70 1.68 18.09 -1.45
C LYS A 70 2.41 17.18 -0.44
N LYS A 71 1.66 16.56 0.46
CA LYS A 71 2.13 15.61 1.47
C LYS A 71 1.05 14.57 1.70
N LEU A 72 1.45 13.31 1.76
CA LEU A 72 0.61 12.20 2.19
C LEU A 72 0.09 12.44 3.61
N ARG A 73 -1.19 12.11 3.86
CA ARG A 73 -1.87 12.34 5.14
C ARG A 73 -3.10 11.48 5.35
N GLY A 74 -3.58 11.45 6.58
CA GLY A 74 -4.81 10.79 7.01
C GLY A 74 -4.64 9.30 7.22
N MET A 75 -5.69 8.53 6.96
CA MET A 75 -5.69 7.08 7.19
C MET A 75 -4.59 6.32 6.43
N ILE A 76 -3.75 5.62 7.19
CA ILE A 76 -2.78 4.63 6.73
C ILE A 76 -3.14 3.27 7.32
N PRO A 77 -3.34 2.23 6.50
CA PRO A 77 -3.58 0.88 6.98
C PRO A 77 -2.26 0.17 7.32
N PHE A 78 -2.28 -0.61 8.40
CA PHE A 78 -1.21 -1.51 8.80
C PHE A 78 -1.74 -2.94 8.83
N GLU A 79 -1.15 -3.82 8.04
CA GLU A 79 -1.36 -5.26 8.15
C GLU A 79 -0.64 -5.78 9.39
N VAL A 80 -1.38 -6.40 10.30
CA VAL A 80 -0.88 -6.84 11.60
C VAL A 80 -1.20 -8.30 11.91
N ALA A 81 -0.32 -8.95 12.65
CA ALA A 81 -0.49 -10.32 13.10
C ALA A 81 -1.81 -10.44 13.87
N THR A 82 -2.52 -11.54 13.65
CA THR A 82 -3.76 -11.81 14.39
C THR A 82 -3.48 -12.10 15.86
N PHE A 83 -2.32 -12.70 16.16
CA PHE A 83 -1.82 -12.85 17.51
C PHE A 83 -1.44 -11.48 18.10
N GLY A 84 -2.00 -11.15 19.26
CA GLY A 84 -1.66 -9.90 19.95
C GLY A 84 -2.16 -8.62 19.26
N TRP A 85 -3.02 -8.70 18.24
CA TRP A 85 -3.43 -7.55 17.41
C TRP A 85 -3.88 -6.31 18.20
N ASN A 86 -4.57 -6.49 19.33
CA ASN A 86 -5.05 -5.35 20.13
C ASN A 86 -3.90 -4.63 20.85
N ARG A 87 -2.82 -5.36 21.22
CA ARG A 87 -1.59 -4.76 21.75
C ARG A 87 -0.87 -3.99 20.65
N THR A 88 -0.75 -4.56 19.45
CA THR A 88 -0.20 -3.88 18.28
C THR A 88 -0.98 -2.62 17.95
N ARG A 89 -2.31 -2.68 17.95
CA ARG A 89 -3.18 -1.50 17.78
C ARG A 89 -2.87 -0.42 18.81
N ASN A 90 -2.74 -0.77 20.09
CA ASN A 90 -2.41 0.21 21.14
C ASN A 90 -1.04 0.87 20.93
N GLN A 91 -0.06 0.16 20.37
CA GLN A 91 1.24 0.75 20.04
C GLN A 91 1.12 1.70 18.85
N LEU A 92 0.37 1.31 17.82
CA LEU A 92 0.07 2.16 16.65
C LEU A 92 -0.76 3.40 17.03
N ASP A 93 -1.55 3.34 18.10
CA ASP A 93 -2.34 4.47 18.61
C ASP A 93 -1.47 5.65 19.08
N ALA A 94 -0.18 5.42 19.35
CA ALA A 94 0.78 6.47 19.66
C ALA A 94 1.08 7.38 18.45
N LEU A 95 0.82 6.91 17.23
CA LEU A 95 1.05 7.63 15.98
C LEU A 95 -0.18 8.43 15.53
N GLY A 96 -1.37 8.09 16.04
CA GLY A 96 -2.65 8.63 15.61
C GLY A 96 -3.82 7.76 16.07
N SER A 97 -5.05 8.06 15.61
CA SER A 97 -6.22 7.29 16.03
C SER A 97 -6.28 5.92 15.36
N ALA A 98 -6.05 4.84 16.11
CA ALA A 98 -5.94 3.48 15.56
C ALA A 98 -7.20 2.65 15.77
N ARG A 99 -7.79 2.15 14.68
CA ARG A 99 -8.98 1.27 14.68
C ARG A 99 -8.75 0.00 13.88
N ARG A 100 -9.26 -1.14 14.37
CA ARG A 100 -9.27 -2.37 13.57
C ARG A 100 -10.29 -2.25 12.45
N ARG A 101 -9.88 -2.51 11.22
CA ARG A 101 -10.75 -2.52 10.05
C ARG A 101 -11.77 -3.65 10.16
N MET A 102 -13.01 -3.34 9.81
CA MET A 102 -14.15 -4.27 9.84
C MET A 102 -14.69 -4.49 8.43
N ASN A 103 -15.26 -5.67 8.19
CA ASN A 103 -16.05 -6.02 7.02
C ASN A 103 -17.43 -6.48 7.51
N GLY A 104 -18.36 -5.53 7.60
CA GLY A 104 -19.61 -5.72 8.35
C GLY A 104 -19.33 -5.93 9.84
N GLU A 105 -19.87 -7.00 10.41
CA GLU A 105 -19.70 -7.35 11.82
C GLU A 105 -18.38 -8.09 12.11
N LEU A 106 -17.71 -8.59 11.07
CA LEU A 106 -16.49 -9.39 11.21
C LEU A 106 -15.23 -8.53 10.99
N PRO A 107 -14.11 -8.86 11.64
CA PRO A 107 -12.84 -8.21 11.33
C PRO A 107 -12.46 -8.44 9.86
N PHE A 108 -12.01 -7.39 9.18
CA PHE A 108 -11.43 -7.55 7.86
C PHE A 108 -10.15 -8.39 7.98
N LYS A 109 -9.99 -9.34 7.06
CA LYS A 109 -8.76 -10.13 6.92
C LYS A 109 -8.15 -9.91 5.55
N THR A 110 -6.84 -9.72 5.51
CA THR A 110 -6.07 -9.69 4.27
C THR A 110 -6.05 -11.07 3.61
N GLU A 111 -5.58 -11.14 2.37
CA GLU A 111 -5.42 -12.39 1.61
C GLU A 111 -4.41 -13.37 2.25
N THR A 112 -3.52 -12.83 3.08
CA THR A 112 -2.53 -13.53 3.91
C THR A 112 -3.08 -13.91 5.30
N GLY A 113 -4.33 -13.56 5.61
CA GLY A 113 -5.02 -13.98 6.84
C GLY A 113 -4.82 -13.08 8.05
N HIS A 114 -4.20 -11.91 7.88
CA HIS A 114 -3.89 -10.95 8.93
C HIS A 114 -4.99 -9.91 9.12
N TYR A 115 -4.96 -9.20 10.25
CA TYR A 115 -5.86 -8.07 10.47
C TYR A 115 -5.29 -6.79 9.88
N VAL A 116 -6.15 -5.79 9.71
CA VAL A 116 -5.73 -4.44 9.32
C VAL A 116 -6.09 -3.47 10.43
N ILE A 117 -5.14 -2.65 10.85
CA ILE A 117 -5.33 -1.50 11.73
C ILE A 117 -5.22 -0.24 10.87
N ASP A 118 -6.30 0.53 10.80
CA ASP A 118 -6.34 1.84 10.18
C ASP A 118 -5.92 2.88 11.20
N VAL A 119 -4.83 3.61 10.92
CA VAL A 119 -4.34 4.69 11.79
C VAL A 119 -4.57 6.01 11.07
N GLU A 120 -5.39 6.88 11.66
CA GLU A 120 -5.57 8.25 11.16
C GLU A 120 -4.41 9.12 11.67
N ILE A 121 -3.52 9.53 10.76
CA ILE A 121 -2.34 10.35 11.08
C ILE A 121 -2.50 11.72 10.43
N ASP A 122 -2.69 12.77 11.25
CA ASP A 122 -2.97 14.12 10.77
C ASP A 122 -1.78 14.74 10.02
N ASN A 123 -0.57 14.50 10.52
CA ASN A 123 0.65 15.02 9.92
C ASN A 123 1.79 14.00 10.03
N ILE A 124 2.33 13.61 8.88
CA ILE A 124 3.48 12.72 8.81
C ILE A 124 4.72 13.59 8.60
N PHE A 125 5.60 13.63 9.59
CA PHE A 125 6.82 14.45 9.53
C PHE A 125 7.88 13.84 8.63
N SER A 126 8.04 12.52 8.70
CA SER A 126 9.03 11.73 7.97
C SER A 126 8.41 10.37 7.62
N TYR A 127 8.40 10.04 6.33
CA TYR A 127 7.87 8.75 5.86
C TYR A 127 8.80 7.60 6.23
N ASP A 128 10.10 7.83 6.13
CA ASP A 128 11.14 6.85 6.47
C ASP A 128 11.11 6.51 7.97
N ASP A 129 11.00 7.52 8.84
CA ASP A 129 10.93 7.27 10.29
C ASP A 129 9.64 6.53 10.66
N LEU A 130 8.50 6.92 10.05
CA LEU A 130 7.23 6.22 10.27
C LEU A 130 7.32 4.76 9.85
N GLU A 131 7.90 4.47 8.68
CA GLU A 131 8.11 3.09 8.22
C GLU A 131 9.07 2.34 9.15
N PHE A 132 10.22 2.94 9.50
CA PHE A 132 11.20 2.34 10.39
C PHE A 132 10.63 2.01 11.77
N GLU A 133 10.01 2.98 12.45
CA GLU A 133 9.47 2.80 13.80
C GLU A 133 8.35 1.76 13.83
N THR A 134 7.44 1.81 12.86
CA THR A 134 6.33 0.85 12.81
C THR A 134 6.80 -0.56 12.51
N LYS A 135 7.87 -0.73 11.72
CA LYS A 135 8.52 -2.02 11.47
C LYS A 135 9.24 -2.58 12.69
N GLN A 136 9.58 -1.77 13.69
CA GLN A 136 10.10 -2.26 14.98
C GLN A 136 9.00 -2.87 15.86
N ILE A 137 7.72 -2.66 15.56
CA ILE A 137 6.61 -3.27 16.30
C ILE A 137 6.44 -4.70 15.78
N PRO A 138 6.70 -5.76 16.59
CA PRO A 138 6.74 -7.15 16.07
C PRO A 138 5.43 -7.62 15.45
N GLY A 139 4.30 -7.05 15.87
CA GLY A 139 2.99 -7.37 15.33
C GLY A 139 2.64 -6.67 14.02
N VAL A 140 3.44 -5.72 13.54
CA VAL A 140 3.24 -5.05 12.24
C VAL A 140 3.98 -5.82 11.17
N LEU A 141 3.25 -6.31 10.17
CA LEU A 141 3.84 -7.01 9.04
C LEU A 141 4.15 -6.03 7.92
N GLU A 142 3.18 -5.18 7.57
CA GLU A 142 3.34 -4.22 6.50
C GLU A 142 2.37 -3.04 6.64
N THR A 143 2.61 -1.98 5.87
CA THR A 143 1.77 -0.79 5.80
C THR A 143 1.33 -0.48 4.37
N GLY A 144 0.22 0.23 4.22
CA GLY A 144 -0.23 0.80 2.96
C GLY A 144 0.57 2.02 2.52
N LEU A 145 1.57 2.47 3.27
CA LEU A 145 2.51 3.51 2.86
C LEU A 145 3.65 2.91 2.01
N PHE A 146 3.84 3.42 0.80
CA PHE A 146 4.88 2.99 -0.14
C PHE A 146 5.82 4.16 -0.36
N VAL A 147 7.03 4.05 0.19
CA VAL A 147 8.08 5.07 0.10
C VAL A 147 9.15 4.60 -0.89
N GLY A 148 9.47 5.42 -1.88
CA GLY A 148 10.54 5.09 -2.83
C GLY A 148 10.24 3.99 -3.86
N PHE A 149 9.03 3.42 -3.88
CA PHE A 149 8.67 2.31 -4.77
C PHE A 149 8.33 2.74 -6.21
N ALA A 150 7.66 3.88 -6.41
CA ALA A 150 7.16 4.24 -7.73
C ALA A 150 8.23 4.89 -8.61
N ASP A 151 8.36 4.40 -9.84
CA ASP A 151 9.22 4.98 -10.88
C ASP A 151 8.44 5.94 -11.77
N LYS A 152 7.15 5.63 -11.99
CA LYS A 152 6.24 6.38 -12.87
C LYS A 152 4.90 6.62 -12.20
N ILE A 153 4.28 7.74 -12.54
CA ILE A 153 2.93 8.10 -12.11
C ILE A 153 2.08 8.39 -13.34
N VAL A 154 0.91 7.75 -13.39
CA VAL A 154 -0.15 8.06 -14.34
C VAL A 154 -1.32 8.69 -13.59
N LEU A 155 -1.58 9.97 -13.84
CA LEU A 155 -2.77 10.64 -13.34
C LEU A 155 -3.86 10.67 -14.41
N HIS A 156 -5.07 10.24 -14.06
CA HIS A 156 -6.26 10.34 -14.91
C HIS A 156 -7.23 11.40 -14.40
N GLY A 157 -7.93 12.07 -15.31
CA GLY A 157 -8.83 13.18 -14.98
C GLY A 157 -9.31 13.86 -16.25
N LYS A 158 -9.19 15.19 -16.34
CA LYS A 158 -9.49 15.91 -17.60
C LYS A 158 -8.55 15.52 -18.75
N LYS A 159 -7.31 15.19 -18.42
CA LYS A 159 -6.28 14.68 -19.33
C LYS A 159 -5.44 13.62 -18.61
N ILE A 160 -4.83 12.72 -19.37
CA ILE A 160 -3.83 11.81 -18.83
C ILE A 160 -2.51 12.58 -18.66
N GLN A 161 -1.89 12.46 -17.49
CA GLN A 161 -0.58 13.03 -17.21
C GLN A 161 0.37 11.91 -16.81
N LEU A 162 1.55 11.89 -17.42
CA LEU A 162 2.62 10.94 -17.11
C LEU A 162 3.78 11.70 -16.48
N MET A 163 4.17 11.26 -15.28
CA MET A 163 5.40 11.71 -14.62
C MET A 163 6.32 10.51 -14.47
N SER A 164 7.61 10.73 -14.66
CA SER A 164 8.63 9.70 -14.48
C SER A 164 9.73 10.30 -13.64
N ARG A 165 10.25 9.53 -12.68
CA ARG A 165 11.60 9.79 -12.18
C ARG A 165 12.52 9.68 -13.40
N THR A 166 13.23 10.75 -13.72
CA THR A 166 14.21 10.74 -14.80
C THR A 166 15.47 10.11 -14.18
N GLU A 167 15.78 8.88 -14.61
CA GLU A 167 16.94 8.04 -14.30
C GLU A 167 17.82 8.44 -13.09
N PHE A 168 17.69 7.69 -11.99
CA PHE A 168 18.82 7.23 -11.17
C PHE A 168 18.42 5.94 -10.43
N LYS A 169 18.68 4.80 -11.05
CA LYS A 169 19.23 3.62 -10.38
C LYS A 169 20.60 3.37 -10.99
#